data_AF-A0A662C667-F1
#
_entry.id   AF-A0A662C667-F1
#
_cell.length_a   1.000
_cell.length_b   1.000
_cell.length_c   1.000
_cell.angle_alpha   90.00
_cell.angle_beta   90.00
_cell.angle_gamma   90.00
#
_symmetry.space_group_name_H-M   'P 1'
#
loop_
_entity.id
_entity.type
_entity.pdbx_description
1 polymer ?
#
loop_
_entity_poly.entity_id
_entity_poly.type
_entity_poly.pdbx_seq_one_letter_code
_entity_poly.pdbx_strand_id
1 'polypeptide(L)'
;MEKFKIILLTALAYLFTAQLSAQSDHILWYKKAGKQLEESLVLGNGKMGAAVFGGVKSETIYLNDATLWSGEPVNANMNPDVYKNIPEIRAALKNEDYKLADELNKKLQGSFSESFAPLGTMSIDFKHKKT
;
A
#
# COMPACT_ATOMS: atom_id res chain seq x y z
N MET A 1 -34.40 -37.54 19.79
CA MET A 1 -33.27 -36.64 20.15
C MET A 1 -31.92 -37.23 19.76
N GLU A 2 -31.61 -38.49 20.11
CA GLU A 2 -30.31 -39.14 19.78
C GLU A 2 -30.01 -39.23 18.27
N LYS A 3 -30.98 -39.60 17.44
CA LYS A 3 -30.80 -39.64 15.97
C LYS A 3 -30.45 -38.26 15.38
N PHE A 4 -31.00 -37.19 15.93
CA PHE A 4 -30.73 -35.82 15.48
C PHE A 4 -29.30 -35.39 15.85
N LYS A 5 -28.82 -35.78 17.04
CA LYS A 5 -27.42 -35.55 17.45
C LYS A 5 -26.44 -36.31 16.57
N ILE A 6 -26.72 -37.57 16.23
CA ILE A 6 -25.85 -38.38 15.36
C ILE A 6 -25.75 -37.76 13.97
N ILE A 7 -26.88 -37.36 13.37
CA ILE A 7 -26.90 -36.70 12.05
C ILE A 7 -26.09 -35.39 12.08
N LEU A 8 -26.26 -34.60 13.15
CA LEU A 8 -25.52 -33.34 13.33
C LEU A 8 -24.02 -33.58 13.48
N LEU A 9 -23.60 -34.59 14.25
CA LEU A 9 -22.20 -34.98 14.44
C LEU A 9 -21.58 -35.47 13.13
N THR A 10 -22.30 -36.25 12.33
CA THR A 10 -21.81 -36.70 11.01
C THR A 10 -21.70 -35.56 10.01
N ALA A 11 -22.63 -34.59 10.03
CA ALA A 11 -22.56 -33.41 9.16
C ALA A 11 -21.40 -32.48 9.54
N LEU A 12 -21.13 -32.30 10.85
CA LEU A 12 -19.96 -31.54 11.32
C LEU A 12 -18.64 -32.23 10.94
N ALA A 13 -18.57 -33.56 11.05
CA ALA A 13 -17.38 -34.32 10.65
C ALA A 13 -17.10 -34.18 9.14
N TYR A 14 -18.15 -34.13 8.31
CA TYR A 14 -18.03 -33.94 6.86
C TYR A 14 -17.60 -32.52 6.47
N LEU A 15 -17.99 -31.51 7.26
CA LEU A 15 -17.51 -30.13 7.10
C LEU A 15 -16.04 -29.97 7.52
N PHE A 16 -15.55 -30.81 8.42
CA PHE A 16 -14.15 -30.79 8.88
C PHE A 16 -13.17 -31.48 7.90
N THR A 17 -13.67 -32.34 7.01
CA THR A 17 -12.85 -33.03 5.98
C THR A 17 -12.88 -32.36 4.62
N ALA A 18 -13.72 -31.34 4.42
CA ALA A 18 -13.71 -30.55 3.20
C ALA A 18 -12.39 -29.77 3.10
N GLN A 19 -11.46 -30.26 2.28
CA GLN A 19 -10.24 -29.54 1.94
C GLN A 19 -10.62 -28.25 1.21
N LEU A 20 -10.62 -27.13 1.95
CA LEU A 20 -10.68 -25.79 1.38
C LEU A 20 -9.37 -25.51 0.65
N SER A 21 -9.28 -25.86 -0.63
CA SER A 21 -8.22 -25.36 -1.51
C SER A 21 -8.58 -23.94 -1.94
N ALA A 22 -8.19 -22.97 -1.12
CA ALA A 22 -8.34 -21.54 -1.42
C ALA A 22 -7.18 -20.97 -2.26
N GLN A 23 -6.16 -21.79 -2.57
CA GLN A 23 -4.94 -21.34 -3.23
C GLN A 23 -5.04 -21.53 -4.74
N SER A 24 -4.83 -20.46 -5.50
CA SER A 24 -4.91 -20.49 -6.96
C SER A 24 -3.68 -21.18 -7.57
N ASP A 25 -3.85 -21.84 -8.71
CA ASP A 25 -2.75 -22.47 -9.46
C ASP A 25 -1.91 -21.47 -10.28
N HIS A 26 -2.18 -20.16 -10.18
CA HIS A 26 -1.41 -19.14 -10.88
C HIS A 26 -0.04 -18.93 -10.20
N ILE A 27 1.02 -19.11 -10.98
CA ILE A 27 2.40 -19.01 -10.52
C ILE A 27 3.17 -18.04 -11.41
N LEU A 28 3.84 -17.08 -10.78
CA LEU A 28 4.90 -16.29 -11.41
C LEU A 28 6.24 -16.93 -11.06
N TRP A 29 7.03 -17.28 -12.08
CA TRP A 29 8.33 -17.94 -11.91
C TRP A 29 9.36 -17.38 -12.87
N TYR A 30 10.62 -17.36 -12.44
CA TYR A 30 11.71 -16.73 -13.19
C TYR A 30 12.99 -17.56 -13.08
N LYS A 31 13.84 -17.47 -14.10
CA LYS A 31 15.11 -18.22 -14.19
C LYS A 31 16.31 -17.48 -13.59
N LYS A 32 16.13 -16.24 -13.17
CA LYS A 32 17.19 -15.36 -12.64
C LYS A 32 16.64 -14.51 -11.49
N ALA A 33 17.53 -14.14 -10.57
CA ALA A 33 17.23 -13.14 -9.54
C ALA A 33 16.96 -11.77 -10.18
N GLY A 34 16.10 -10.98 -9.55
CA GLY A 34 15.82 -9.60 -9.92
C GLY A 34 16.98 -8.67 -9.57
N LYS A 35 17.16 -7.60 -10.35
CA LYS A 35 18.13 -6.53 -10.12
C LYS A 35 17.48 -5.17 -9.90
N GLN A 36 16.26 -5.00 -10.39
CA GLN A 36 15.44 -3.80 -10.25
C GLN A 36 14.16 -4.14 -9.50
N LEU A 37 13.49 -3.13 -8.94
CA LEU A 37 12.28 -3.32 -8.14
C LEU A 37 11.16 -4.00 -8.94
N GLU A 38 11.03 -3.67 -10.23
CA GLU A 38 10.05 -4.23 -11.16
C GLU A 38 10.29 -5.72 -11.45
N GLU A 39 11.49 -6.23 -11.17
CA GLU A 39 11.84 -7.65 -11.28
C GLU A 39 11.65 -8.41 -9.95
N SER A 40 11.27 -7.73 -8.86
CA SER A 40 11.03 -8.36 -7.56
C SER A 40 9.64 -9.00 -7.47
N LEU A 41 9.50 -10.01 -6.62
CA LEU A 41 8.22 -10.60 -6.27
C LEU A 41 7.66 -9.95 -5.02
N VAL A 42 6.49 -9.33 -5.14
CA VAL A 42 5.83 -8.61 -4.05
C VAL A 42 4.90 -9.54 -3.27
N LEU A 43 5.09 -9.56 -1.96
CA LEU A 43 4.28 -10.28 -0.99
C LEU A 43 3.64 -9.29 -0.02
N GLY A 44 2.46 -9.60 0.51
CA GLY A 44 1.84 -8.77 1.53
C GLY A 44 0.60 -9.39 2.16
N ASN A 45 0.25 -8.90 3.35
CA ASN A 45 -0.93 -9.32 4.10
C ASN A 45 -1.95 -8.18 4.31
N GLY A 46 -1.86 -7.12 3.51
CA GLY A 46 -2.69 -5.92 3.62
C GLY A 46 -2.15 -4.86 4.58
N LYS A 47 -1.20 -5.20 5.48
CA LYS A 47 -0.49 -4.23 6.32
C LYS A 47 1.01 -4.22 6.04
N MET A 48 1.65 -5.37 6.13
CA MET A 48 3.07 -5.53 5.85
C MET A 48 3.27 -5.94 4.40
N GLY A 49 4.32 -5.41 3.77
CA GLY A 49 4.73 -5.72 2.41
C GLY A 49 6.21 -6.09 2.33
N ALA A 50 6.55 -6.96 1.39
CA ALA A 50 7.92 -7.35 1.09
C ALA A 50 8.12 -7.47 -0.42
N ALA A 51 9.17 -6.86 -0.96
CA ALA A 51 9.63 -7.09 -2.33
C ALA A 51 10.89 -7.97 -2.28
N VAL A 52 10.79 -9.18 -2.82
CA VAL A 52 11.82 -10.24 -2.74
C VAL A 52 12.56 -10.36 -4.07
N PHE A 53 13.89 -10.33 -4.04
CA PHE A 53 14.70 -10.30 -5.27
C PHE A 53 15.24 -11.68 -5.70
N GLY A 54 15.34 -12.64 -4.78
CA GLY A 54 15.72 -14.04 -5.09
C GLY A 54 17.23 -14.26 -5.21
N GLY A 55 18.04 -13.44 -4.53
CA GLY A 55 19.49 -13.46 -4.68
C GLY A 55 20.15 -14.73 -4.11
N VAL A 56 21.05 -15.34 -4.89
CA VAL A 56 21.64 -16.66 -4.53
C VAL A 56 22.70 -16.55 -3.44
N LYS A 57 23.70 -15.65 -3.58
CA LYS A 57 24.77 -15.49 -2.59
C LYS A 57 24.34 -14.62 -1.42
N SER A 58 23.62 -13.55 -1.74
CA SER A 58 22.99 -12.63 -0.80
C SER A 58 21.61 -12.31 -1.32
N GLU A 59 20.64 -12.23 -0.41
CA GLU A 59 19.26 -11.81 -0.68
C GLU A 59 19.06 -10.38 -0.19
N THR A 60 18.19 -9.64 -0.87
CA THR A 60 17.73 -8.31 -0.50
C THR A 60 16.21 -8.31 -0.50
N ILE A 61 15.61 -7.92 0.61
CA ILE A 61 14.16 -7.79 0.73
C ILE A 61 13.84 -6.36 1.14
N TYR A 62 13.08 -5.64 0.32
CA TYR A 62 12.56 -4.33 0.69
C TYR A 62 11.28 -4.51 1.49
N LEU A 63 11.19 -3.86 2.63
CA LEU A 63 10.10 -3.99 3.57
C LEU A 63 9.25 -2.71 3.58
N ASN A 64 7.95 -2.88 3.78
CA ASN A 64 6.99 -1.80 3.95
C ASN A 64 5.98 -2.14 5.05
N ASP A 65 5.44 -1.10 5.69
CA ASP A 65 4.25 -1.15 6.54
C ASP A 65 3.28 -0.06 6.09
N ALA A 66 2.02 -0.41 5.87
CA ALA A 66 0.99 0.49 5.33
C ALA A 66 0.74 1.76 6.17
N THR A 67 1.16 1.75 7.43
CA THR A 67 0.98 2.86 8.37
C THR A 67 2.22 3.75 8.52
N LEU A 68 3.34 3.41 7.88
CA LEU A 68 4.55 4.20 7.97
C LEU A 68 4.53 5.38 6.97
N TRP A 69 4.16 6.54 7.49
CA TRP A 69 4.11 7.80 6.76
C TRP A 69 4.97 8.86 7.45
N SER A 70 5.43 9.84 6.70
CA SER A 70 6.06 11.03 7.27
C SER A 70 5.05 11.93 7.98
N GLY A 71 5.58 12.89 8.74
CA GLY A 71 4.82 14.00 9.30
C GLY A 71 3.93 13.62 10.47
N GLU A 72 2.84 14.38 10.61
CA GLU A 72 1.96 14.38 11.77
C GLU A 72 0.50 14.61 11.34
N PRO A 73 -0.48 14.45 12.24
CA PRO A 73 -1.88 14.75 11.94
C PRO A 73 -2.04 16.18 11.37
N VAL A 74 -2.64 16.27 10.19
CA VAL A 74 -2.80 17.54 9.49
C VAL A 74 -3.86 18.41 10.17
N ASN A 75 -3.54 19.68 10.40
CA ASN A 75 -4.52 20.67 10.83
C ASN A 75 -5.50 20.99 9.69
N ALA A 76 -6.77 20.56 9.84
CA ALA A 76 -7.83 20.82 8.87
C ALA A 76 -8.14 22.32 8.68
N ASN A 77 -7.81 23.16 9.65
CA ASN A 77 -8.00 24.61 9.62
C ASN A 77 -6.68 25.37 9.41
N MET A 78 -5.80 24.86 8.54
CA MET A 78 -4.48 25.45 8.29
C MET A 78 -4.53 26.93 7.83
N ASN A 79 -5.60 27.33 7.13
CA ASN A 79 -5.82 28.72 6.73
C ASN A 79 -7.33 29.06 6.85
N PRO A 80 -7.80 29.53 8.02
CA PRO A 80 -9.22 29.74 8.26
C PRO A 80 -9.82 30.87 7.43
N ASP A 81 -9.00 31.81 6.96
CA ASP A 81 -9.43 33.00 6.23
C ASP A 81 -9.31 32.87 4.71
N VAL A 82 -8.89 31.70 4.22
CA VAL A 82 -8.59 31.46 2.81
C VAL A 82 -9.78 31.75 1.87
N TYR A 83 -10.99 31.45 2.34
CA TYR A 83 -12.23 31.66 1.60
C TYR A 83 -12.50 33.13 1.25
N LYS A 84 -11.89 34.07 1.97
CA LYS A 84 -12.03 35.52 1.73
C LYS A 84 -11.46 35.93 0.36
N ASN A 85 -10.60 35.12 -0.26
CA ASN A 85 -10.06 35.39 -1.60
C ASN A 85 -11.04 34.96 -2.73
N ILE A 86 -12.06 34.14 -2.45
CA ILE A 86 -12.98 33.60 -3.47
C ILE A 86 -13.78 34.70 -4.21
N PRO A 87 -14.30 35.76 -3.56
CA PRO A 87 -15.01 36.84 -4.26
C PRO A 87 -14.14 37.53 -5.32
N GLU A 88 -12.87 37.80 -5.02
CA GLU A 88 -11.96 38.46 -5.96
C GLU A 88 -11.63 37.55 -7.15
N ILE A 89 -11.42 36.25 -6.92
CA ILE A 89 -11.21 35.26 -7.99
C ILE A 89 -12.42 35.23 -8.93
N ARG A 90 -13.64 35.18 -8.38
CA ARG A 90 -14.88 35.17 -9.17
C ARG A 90 -15.05 36.46 -9.98
N ALA A 91 -14.69 37.61 -9.41
CA ALA A 91 -14.73 38.89 -10.11
C ALA A 91 -13.72 38.95 -11.27
N ALA A 92 -12.48 38.48 -11.06
CA ALA A 92 -11.47 38.39 -12.11
C ALA A 92 -11.92 37.48 -13.27
N LEU A 93 -12.48 36.30 -12.96
CA LEU A 93 -13.04 35.38 -13.96
C LEU A 93 -14.21 36.01 -14.73
N LYS A 94 -15.11 36.72 -14.05
CA LYS A 94 -16.24 37.42 -14.69
C LYS A 94 -15.77 38.50 -15.69
N ASN A 95 -14.61 39.10 -15.42
CA ASN A 95 -13.98 40.09 -16.29
C ASN A 95 -13.01 39.48 -17.31
N GLU A 96 -12.96 38.15 -17.42
CA GLU A 96 -12.02 37.39 -18.28
C GLU A 96 -10.53 37.67 -17.99
N ASP A 97 -10.20 38.19 -16.81
CA ASP A 97 -8.81 38.37 -16.37
C ASP A 97 -8.27 37.06 -15.77
N TYR A 98 -7.94 36.12 -16.66
CA TYR A 98 -7.47 34.79 -16.28
C TYR A 98 -6.12 34.81 -15.55
N LYS A 99 -5.26 35.79 -15.87
CA LYS A 99 -3.96 35.93 -15.21
C LYS A 99 -4.13 36.33 -13.76
N LEU A 100 -4.97 37.33 -13.48
CA LEU A 100 -5.29 37.71 -12.11
C LEU A 100 -5.99 36.58 -11.35
N ALA A 101 -6.93 35.88 -12.01
CA ALA A 101 -7.63 34.75 -11.41
C ALA A 101 -6.65 33.63 -10.97
N ASP A 102 -5.66 33.27 -11.80
CA ASP A 102 -4.64 32.26 -11.44
C ASP A 102 -3.78 32.70 -10.24
N GLU A 103 -3.32 33.96 -10.25
CA GLU A 103 -2.51 34.50 -9.14
C GLU A 103 -3.28 34.50 -7.81
N LEU A 104 -4.56 34.89 -7.83
CA LEU A 104 -5.40 34.87 -6.64
C LEU A 104 -5.73 33.42 -6.20
N ASN A 105 -5.90 32.49 -7.14
CA ASN A 105 -6.20 31.09 -6.85
C ASN A 105 -5.04 30.38 -6.13
N LYS A 106 -3.78 30.77 -6.38
CA LYS A 106 -2.62 30.24 -5.62
C LYS A 106 -2.72 30.50 -4.12
N LYS A 107 -3.41 31.57 -3.71
CA LYS A 107 -3.65 31.87 -2.29
C LYS A 107 -4.61 30.89 -1.62
N LEU A 108 -5.34 30.08 -2.39
CA LEU A 108 -6.23 29.04 -1.86
C LEU A 108 -5.52 27.74 -1.51
N GLN A 109 -4.27 27.57 -1.91
CA GLN A 109 -3.53 26.33 -1.72
C GLN A 109 -3.07 26.15 -0.26
N GLY A 110 -2.88 24.89 0.12
CA GLY A 110 -2.37 24.48 1.43
C GLY A 110 -1.10 23.66 1.30
N SER A 111 -0.68 23.05 2.41
CA SER A 111 0.47 22.14 2.42
C SER A 111 0.23 20.91 1.53
N PHE A 112 1.32 20.38 0.96
CA PHE A 112 1.29 19.09 0.27
C PHE A 112 1.01 17.95 1.26
N SER A 113 0.56 16.80 0.74
CA SER A 113 0.37 15.59 1.53
C SER A 113 1.70 15.03 2.03
N GLU A 114 1.63 14.33 3.16
CA GLU A 114 2.75 13.55 3.67
C GLU A 114 3.11 12.38 2.74
N SER A 115 4.34 11.88 2.88
CA SER A 115 4.90 10.84 2.02
C SER A 115 4.84 9.48 2.69
N PHE A 116 4.48 8.46 1.92
CA PHE A 116 4.63 7.07 2.34
C PHE A 116 6.12 6.71 2.42
N ALA A 117 6.55 6.13 3.54
CA ALA A 117 7.97 5.90 3.81
C ALA A 117 8.32 4.40 3.75
N PRO A 118 9.49 4.05 3.17
CA PRO A 118 9.96 2.67 3.19
C PRO A 118 10.33 2.27 4.62
N LEU A 119 9.92 1.06 5.04
CA LEU A 119 10.27 0.56 6.37
C LEU A 119 11.77 0.25 6.48
N GLY A 120 12.35 -0.25 5.39
CA GLY A 120 13.78 -0.49 5.29
C GLY A 120 14.11 -1.68 4.41
N THR A 121 15.37 -2.10 4.50
CA THR A 121 15.92 -3.21 3.70
C THR A 121 16.46 -4.28 4.62
N MET A 122 16.00 -5.51 4.43
CA MET A 122 16.57 -6.69 5.06
C MET A 122 17.54 -7.37 4.08
N SER A 123 18.77 -7.57 4.52
CA SER A 123 19.81 -8.28 3.77
C SER A 123 20.11 -9.61 4.43
N ILE A 124 20.24 -10.67 3.64
CA ILE A 124 20.60 -12.01 4.12
C ILE A 124 21.81 -12.50 3.34
N ASP A 125 22.93 -12.76 4.01
CA ASP A 125 24.13 -13.31 3.40
C ASP A 125 24.24 -14.82 3.66
N PHE A 126 24.26 -15.62 2.59
CA PHE A 126 24.28 -17.07 2.71
C PHE A 126 25.73 -17.59 2.72
N LYS A 127 26.05 -18.39 3.74
CA LYS A 127 27.33 -19.12 3.83
C LYS A 127 27.23 -20.46 3.11
N HIS A 128 27.24 -20.42 1.78
CA HIS A 128 27.26 -21.64 0.97
C HIS A 128 28.58 -22.39 1.15
N LYS A 129 28.50 -23.70 1.42
CA LYS A 129 29.67 -24.56 1.28
C LYS A 129 30.06 -24.58 -0.20
N LYS A 130 31.34 -24.35 -0.50
CA LYS A 130 31.86 -24.61 -1.85
C LYS A 130 31.67 -26.11 -2.10
N THR A 131 30.91 -26.41 -3.16
CA THR A 131 30.82 -27.77 -3.73
C THR A 131 31.96 -27.98 -4.70
#